data_AF-A0A376ZS42-F1
#
_entry.id   AF-A0A376ZS42-F1
#
_cell.length_a   1.000
_cell.length_b   1.000
_cell.length_c   1.000
_cell.angle_alpha   90.00
_cell.angle_beta   90.00
_cell.angle_gamma   90.00
#
_symmetry.space_group_name_H-M   'P 1'
#
loop_
_entity.id
_entity.type
_entity.pdbx_description
1 polymer ?
#
loop_
_entity_poly.entity_id
_entity_poly.type
_entity_poly.pdbx_seq_one_letter_code
_entity_poly.pdbx_strand_id
1 'polypeptide(L)'
;MMNADTLVLLGTQFPYRAFYPTDAKIIQIDINPASIGAHSKVDMALVGDIKSTLRALLPLVEEKADRKFLDKGWKITATPAKGWTI
;
A
#
# COMPACT_ATOMS: atom_id res chain seq x y z
N MET A 1 -7.05 -3.74 1.80
CA MET A 1 -6.78 -2.79 0.71
C MET A 1 -8.01 -1.97 0.34
N MET A 2 -9.17 -2.60 0.08
CA MET A 2 -10.39 -1.91 -0.37
C MET A 2 -10.93 -0.76 0.49
N ASN A 3 -10.61 -0.73 1.79
CA ASN A 3 -11.11 0.30 2.72
C ASN A 3 -10.10 1.45 2.96
N ALA A 4 -9.01 1.51 2.21
CA ALA A 4 -7.98 2.53 2.40
C ALA A 4 -8.31 3.78 1.58
N ASP A 5 -8.19 4.97 2.19
CA ASP A 5 -8.31 6.24 1.47
C ASP A 5 -7.05 6.55 0.62
N THR A 6 -5.90 6.05 1.06
CA THR A 6 -4.62 6.16 0.36
C THR A 6 -3.87 4.82 0.44
N LEU A 7 -3.42 4.34 -0.71
CA LEU A 7 -2.65 3.11 -0.86
C LEU A 7 -1.26 3.45 -1.38
N VAL A 8 -0.23 3.05 -0.64
CA VAL A 8 1.18 3.23 -1.03
C VAL A 8 1.76 1.89 -1.46
N LEU A 9 2.18 1.80 -2.72
CA LEU A 9 2.81 0.64 -3.33
C LEU A 9 4.33 0.82 -3.32
N LEU A 10 5.04 -0.08 -2.64
CA LEU A 10 6.49 0.00 -2.47
C LEU A 10 7.15 -1.23 -3.13
N GLY A 11 7.80 -1.03 -4.29
CA GLY A 11 8.60 -2.06 -4.97
C GLY A 11 7.85 -3.36 -5.26
N THR A 12 6.60 -3.24 -5.70
CA THR A 12 5.69 -4.38 -5.86
C THR A 12 5.15 -4.47 -7.29
N GLN A 13 4.98 -5.71 -7.74
CA GLN A 13 4.36 -6.04 -9.01
C GLN A 13 3.13 -6.94 -8.80
N PHE A 14 2.35 -6.65 -7.76
CA PHE A 14 1.18 -7.44 -7.42
C PHE A 14 0.15 -7.42 -8.57
N PRO A 15 -0.15 -8.58 -9.20
CA PRO A 15 -0.73 -8.62 -10.54
C PRO A 15 -2.27 -8.58 -10.56
N TYR A 16 -2.93 -8.80 -9.42
CA TYR A 16 -4.38 -8.96 -9.37
C TYR A 16 -5.11 -7.62 -9.26
N ARG A 17 -5.43 -7.02 -10.42
CA ARG A 17 -6.05 -5.69 -10.54
C ARG A 17 -7.32 -5.52 -9.71
N ALA A 18 -8.15 -6.57 -9.61
CA ALA A 18 -9.43 -6.54 -8.88
C ALA A 18 -9.30 -6.33 -7.36
N PHE A 19 -8.09 -6.47 -6.81
CA PHE A 19 -7.82 -6.30 -5.38
C PHE A 19 -7.34 -4.88 -5.03
N TYR A 20 -7.15 -4.02 -6.03
CA TYR A 20 -6.84 -2.62 -5.81
C TYR A 20 -8.13 -1.81 -5.58
N PRO A 21 -8.13 -0.86 -4.64
CA PRO A 21 -9.26 0.02 -4.41
C PRO A 21 -9.49 0.92 -5.63
N THR A 22 -10.74 1.09 -6.03
CA THR A 22 -11.13 2.04 -7.08
C THR A 22 -11.14 3.48 -6.57
N ASP A 23 -11.48 3.66 -5.29
CA ASP A 23 -11.81 4.94 -4.68
C ASP A 23 -10.75 5.40 -3.67
N ALA A 24 -9.49 5.06 -3.92
CA ALA A 24 -8.35 5.52 -3.13
C ALA A 24 -7.39 6.35 -3.97
N LYS A 25 -6.57 7.18 -3.31
CA LYS A 25 -5.34 7.71 -3.90
C LYS A 25 -4.26 6.63 -3.89
N ILE A 26 -3.66 6.34 -5.05
CA ILE A 26 -2.62 5.34 -5.19
C ILE A 26 -1.28 6.03 -5.46
N ILE A 27 -0.32 5.82 -4.55
CA ILE A 27 1.06 6.29 -4.68
C ILE A 27 1.93 5.07 -4.96
N GLN A 28 2.80 5.12 -5.96
CA GLN A 28 3.70 4.00 -6.29
C GLN A 28 5.16 4.47 -6.35
N ILE A 29 6.03 3.72 -5.66
CA ILE A 29 7.47 3.90 -5.67
C ILE A 29 8.09 2.60 -6.20
N ASP A 30 8.87 2.71 -7.27
CA ASP A 30 9.56 1.55 -7.85
C ASP A 30 10.89 1.96 -8.48
N ILE A 31 11.88 1.06 -8.49
CA ILE A 31 13.17 1.28 -9.14
C ILE A 31 13.06 1.09 -10.66
N ASN A 32 12.11 0.27 -11.10
CA ASN A 32 11.85 -0.01 -12.51
C ASN A 32 10.66 0.85 -13.00
N PRO A 33 10.88 1.82 -13.91
CA PRO A 33 9.81 2.64 -14.46
C PRO A 33 8.71 1.83 -15.15
N ALA A 34 9.03 0.66 -15.73
CA ALA A 34 8.06 -0.19 -16.40
C ALA A 34 7.04 -0.85 -15.45
N SER A 35 7.35 -0.93 -14.16
CA SER A 35 6.44 -1.48 -13.14
C SER A 35 5.39 -0.48 -12.68
N ILE A 36 5.61 0.82 -12.90
CA ILE A 36 4.70 1.89 -12.50
C ILE A 36 3.41 1.80 -13.31
N GLY A 37 2.28 1.66 -12.62
CA GLY A 37 0.95 1.62 -13.24
C GLY A 37 0.63 0.34 -14.03
N ALA A 38 1.48 -0.69 -13.99
CA ALA A 38 1.27 -1.93 -14.74
C ALA A 38 -0.04 -2.66 -14.35
N HIS A 39 -0.47 -2.53 -13.09
CA HIS A 39 -1.60 -3.29 -12.54
C HIS A 39 -2.65 -2.43 -11.82
N SER A 40 -2.40 -1.13 -11.59
CA SER A 40 -3.34 -0.23 -10.91
C SER A 40 -3.24 1.17 -11.48
N LYS A 41 -4.26 2.01 -11.23
CA LYS A 41 -4.13 3.45 -11.46
C LYS A 41 -3.06 4.01 -10.51
N VAL A 42 -2.35 5.06 -10.91
CA VAL A 42 -1.35 5.72 -10.06
C VAL A 42 -1.60 7.21 -10.12
N ASP A 43 -1.87 7.81 -8.95
CA ASP A 43 -2.09 9.24 -8.79
C ASP A 43 -0.78 9.99 -8.55
N MET A 44 0.21 9.33 -7.95
CA MET A 44 1.57 9.85 -7.77
C MET A 44 2.59 8.73 -7.93
N ALA A 45 3.58 8.95 -8.80
CA ALA A 45 4.63 7.99 -9.10
C ALA A 45 6.01 8.57 -8.76
N LEU A 46 6.88 7.74 -8.17
CA LEU A 46 8.28 8.08 -7.95
C LEU A 46 9.18 6.92 -8.40
N VAL A 47 10.18 7.23 -9.23
CA VAL A 47 11.20 6.26 -9.63
C VAL A 47 12.35 6.35 -8.62
N GLY A 48 12.65 5.24 -7.95
CA GLY A 48 13.74 5.21 -6.97
C GLY A 48 13.81 3.91 -6.18
N ASP A 49 14.98 3.68 -5.59
CA ASP A 49 15.16 2.61 -4.60
C ASP A 49 14.34 2.92 -3.33
N ILE A 50 13.64 1.91 -2.82
CA ILE A 50 12.76 2.05 -1.66
C ILE A 50 13.54 2.47 -0.41
N LYS A 51 14.73 1.89 -0.19
CA LYS A 51 15.50 2.13 1.03
C LYS A 51 15.96 3.59 1.14
N SER A 52 16.56 4.11 0.08
CA SER A 52 16.99 5.51 -0.01
C SER A 52 15.81 6.47 0.01
N THR A 53 14.73 6.15 -0.69
CA THR A 53 13.50 6.95 -0.71
C THR A 53 12.88 7.08 0.68
N LEU A 54 12.69 5.96 1.40
CA LEU A 54 12.12 6.00 2.75
C LEU A 54 13.04 6.73 3.73
N ARG A 55 14.37 6.57 3.62
CA ARG A 55 15.31 7.34 4.45
C ARG A 55 15.20 8.84 4.25
N ALA A 56 14.98 9.29 3.01
CA ALA A 56 14.77 10.71 2.71
C ALA A 56 13.37 11.19 3.13
N LEU A 57 12.36 10.31 3.07
CA LEU A 57 10.97 10.65 3.37
C LEU A 57 10.67 10.69 4.87
N LEU A 58 11.24 9.77 5.66
CA LEU A 58 10.93 9.62 7.09
C LEU A 58 11.07 10.92 7.90
N PRO A 59 12.10 11.78 7.70
CA PRO A 59 12.22 13.06 8.42
C PRO A 59 11.17 14.11 8.03
N LEU A 60 10.49 13.94 6.89
CA LEU A 60 9.52 14.90 6.34
C LEU A 60 8.07 14.56 6.70
N VAL A 61 7.84 13.38 7.28
CA VAL A 61 6.50 12.89 7.63
C VAL A 61 6.31 12.97 9.14
N GLU A 62 5.21 13.60 9.54
CA GLU A 62 4.82 13.67 10.95
C GLU A 62 4.19 12.34 11.42
N GLU A 63 4.46 11.97 12.67
CA GLU A 63 3.82 10.83 13.30
C GLU A 63 2.31 11.04 13.42
N LYS A 64 1.52 10.05 12.99
CA LYS A 64 0.06 10.06 13.15
C LYS A 64 -0.36 9.28 14.40
N ALA A 65 -1.00 9.96 15.34
CA ALA A 65 -1.56 9.34 16.54
C ALA A 65 -2.84 8.52 16.28
N ASP A 66 -3.59 8.80 15.21
CA ASP A 66 -4.80 8.03 14.87
C ASP A 66 -4.43 6.66 14.29
N ARG A 67 -4.75 5.60 15.03
CA ARG A 67 -4.51 4.21 14.64
C ARG A 67 -5.79 3.43 14.36
N LYS A 68 -6.96 4.06 14.28
CA LYS A 68 -8.26 3.36 14.12
C LYS A 68 -8.27 2.42 12.90
N PHE A 69 -7.72 2.86 11.77
CA PHE A 69 -7.63 2.05 10.56
C PHE A 69 -6.72 0.82 10.76
N LEU A 70 -5.55 1.03 11.37
CA LEU A 70 -4.59 -0.03 11.69
C LEU A 70 -5.20 -1.05 12.66
N ASP A 71 -5.80 -0.58 13.75
CA ASP A 71 -6.42 -1.41 14.79
C ASP A 71 -7.59 -2.23 14.23
N LYS A 72 -8.39 -1.65 13.32
CA LYS A 72 -9.45 -2.37 12.59
C LYS A 72 -8.87 -3.48 11.70
N GLY A 73 -7.77 -3.20 11.00
CA GLY A 73 -7.05 -4.19 10.19
C GLY A 73 -6.57 -5.38 11.00
N TRP A 74 -5.96 -5.14 12.16
CA TRP A 74 -5.46 -6.21 13.05
C TRP A 74 -6.56 -7.16 13.53
N LYS A 75 -7.74 -6.62 13.90
CA LYS A 75 -8.87 -7.44 14.37
C LYS A 75 -9.39 -8.39 13.29
N ILE A 76 -9.37 -7.94 12.03
CA ILE A 76 -9.79 -8.77 10.87
C ILE A 76 -8.78 -9.89 10.63
N THR A 77 -7.48 -9.62 10.73
CA THR A 77 -6.43 -10.63 10.48
C THR A 77 -6.17 -11.57 11.67
N ALA A 78 -6.54 -11.17 12.88
CA ALA A 78 -6.41 -11.99 14.09
C ALA A 78 -7.60 -12.95 14.31
N THR A 79 -8.69 -12.78 13.54
CA THR A 79 -9.82 -13.72 13.56
C THR A 79 -9.55 -14.78 12.50
N PRO A 80 -9.35 -16.06 12.85
CA PRO A 80 -9.24 -17.12 11.85
C PRO A 80 -10.53 -17.11 11.03
N ALA A 81 -10.42 -17.10 9.70
CA ALA A 81 -11.57 -17.35 8.85
C ALA A 81 -12.14 -18.72 9.28
N LYS A 82 -13.35 -18.71 9.87
CA LYS A 82 -14.09 -19.93 10.17
C LYS A 82 -14.28 -20.70 8.86
N GLY A 83 -13.50 -21.77 8.66
CA GLY A 83 -13.68 -22.68 7.53
C GLY A 83 -12.41 -23.28 6.92
N TRP A 84 -11.20 -22.89 7.34
CA TRP A 84 -9.96 -23.52 6.86
C TRP A 84 -9.28 -24.25 8.02
N THR A 85 -9.73 -25.48 8.25
CA THR A 85 -8.98 -26.48 9.03
C THR A 85 -8.25 -27.35 8.02
N ILE A 86 -6.91 -27.36 8.09
CA ILE A 86 -6.05 -28.39 7.48
C ILE A 86 -6.31 -29.75 8.10
#